data_AF-A0A6F8XWN9-F1
#
_entry.id   AF-A0A6F8XWN9-F1
#
_cell.length_a   1.000
_cell.length_b   1.000
_cell.length_c   1.000
_cell.angle_alpha   90.00
_cell.angle_beta   90.00
_cell.angle_gamma   90.00
#
_symmetry.space_group_name_H-M   'P 1'
#
loop_
_entity.id
_entity.type
_entity.pdbx_description
1 polymer ?
#
loop_
_entity_poly.entity_id
_entity_poly.type
_entity_poly.pdbx_seq_one_letter_code
_entity_poly.pdbx_strand_id
1 'polypeptide(L)'
;MRVSPMYRRVGAAVTVITMCGGLLALPSAPAQADPTEVRQLAGVGSFTTQDVMNSLASTITLNGQKPLASYDTSGSSTITTKNSATCTMARPATDMAGEQALSNSRQLGNGCLDFARLSAEPIHTPVGPSPDLAYLPFARDAMSFLVSSSMSRRLSTADLRAIYTCQRPEFHPYLPATGSQLRTDWLRTIGLYSYDKAQYPCVKDTLPGNAPLRDNLGVVVGLFDSQGIVPFSMAQYIAQSLGRVNSTVTASMGLGVITDQSSGAAPLVANTTDYPSGLSYIGFGNNAPKDLTPTRLRAIYTCVDSLVTNGSLTPRMPGPGTIRTAFLAQLGISEADVDRGAYPCLGQWDRNSQLPVNSIAPYPIADYIGELVGLQRDIHKSASLGRIGNYNPYKINASYGAMLVHNVYNAIPVSKTTQSPWKEVFVGPSSLICAQTPTIQWYGFLPMDGGCGVGTPETTLQPQAGGMGPDTVIRPMASGESVTIQHGKCRITGWYTNASRYVAVQGIVLAGQRCWIRVSLSGINYEHRIPWAFDMQYWYYASWLPIPTPDGSHDYRFFWPSLQGGTYTLKTGNMVDYAIFQVTDLDVQPYGYTAGASWGPGNPGMAPANWCDRWNAPGAPPGCTGT
;
A
#
# COMPACT_ATOMS: atom_id res chain seq x y z
N MET A 1 -24.22 -29.73 -0.11
CA MET A 1 -22.78 -29.93 -0.38
C MET A 1 -22.02 -29.80 0.93
N ARG A 2 -21.38 -30.87 1.42
CA ARG A 2 -20.55 -30.83 2.63
C ARG A 2 -19.14 -30.34 2.24
N VAL A 3 -18.78 -29.14 2.67
CA VAL A 3 -17.43 -28.60 2.51
C VAL A 3 -16.53 -29.31 3.52
N SER A 4 -15.53 -30.06 3.05
CA SER A 4 -14.52 -30.69 3.90
C SER A 4 -13.43 -29.68 4.29
N PRO A 5 -12.87 -29.73 5.51
CA PRO A 5 -11.82 -28.81 5.93
C PRO A 5 -10.49 -29.19 5.26
N MET A 6 -10.14 -28.47 4.20
CA MET A 6 -8.87 -28.64 3.50
C MET A 6 -7.80 -27.70 4.12
N TYR A 7 -7.33 -28.01 5.33
CA TYR A 7 -6.14 -27.38 5.92
C TYR A 7 -5.34 -28.41 6.73
N ARG A 8 -4.51 -29.19 6.03
CA ARG A 8 -3.25 -29.75 6.55
C ARG A 8 -2.46 -30.37 5.40
N ARG A 9 -1.48 -29.64 4.87
CA ARG A 9 -0.34 -30.26 4.19
C ARG A 9 0.89 -29.92 5.01
N VAL A 10 1.37 -30.92 5.75
CA VAL A 10 2.67 -30.92 6.39
C VAL A 10 3.70 -31.01 5.27
N GLY A 11 4.46 -29.95 5.04
CA GLY A 11 5.60 -29.97 4.13
C GLY A 11 6.76 -30.70 4.78
N ALA A 12 7.08 -31.91 4.32
CA ALA A 12 8.34 -32.56 4.63
C ALA A 12 9.44 -31.94 3.77
N ALA A 13 10.39 -31.24 4.41
CA ALA A 13 11.58 -30.72 3.74
C ALA A 13 12.58 -31.86 3.53
N VAL A 14 12.87 -32.19 2.27
CA VAL A 14 14.01 -33.05 1.90
C VAL A 14 15.16 -32.13 1.50
N THR A 15 16.15 -32.00 2.38
CA THR A 15 17.36 -31.20 2.13
C THR A 15 18.46 -32.12 1.62
N VAL A 16 18.81 -32.01 0.33
CA VAL A 16 20.06 -32.57 -0.21
C VAL A 16 21.08 -31.43 -0.25
N ILE A 17 22.08 -31.47 0.63
CA ILE A 17 23.19 -30.53 0.65
C ILE A 17 24.31 -31.09 -0.23
N THR A 18 24.53 -30.47 -1.39
CA THR A 18 25.76 -30.67 -2.17
C THR A 18 26.60 -29.39 -2.07
N MET A 19 27.66 -29.44 -1.25
CA MET A 19 28.63 -28.35 -1.11
C MET A 19 29.64 -28.39 -2.26
N CYS A 20 29.71 -27.33 -3.06
CA CYS A 20 30.92 -26.92 -3.78
C CYS A 20 30.85 -25.43 -4.17
N GLY A 21 31.77 -24.63 -3.59
CA GLY A 21 32.40 -23.42 -4.15
C GLY A 21 31.55 -22.23 -4.62
N GLY A 22 31.48 -21.18 -3.78
CA GLY A 22 31.64 -19.80 -4.27
C GLY A 22 30.44 -19.06 -4.87
N LEU A 23 29.26 -19.18 -4.27
CA LEU A 23 28.20 -18.16 -4.33
C LEU A 23 27.45 -18.29 -3.00
N LEU A 24 27.20 -17.19 -2.28
CA LEU A 24 26.37 -17.21 -1.06
C LEU A 24 24.94 -17.62 -1.44
N ALA A 25 24.71 -18.92 -1.58
CA ALA A 25 23.38 -19.50 -1.70
C ALA A 25 22.71 -19.35 -0.34
N LEU A 26 22.05 -18.21 -0.13
CA LEU A 26 21.19 -18.01 1.03
C LEU A 26 20.15 -19.14 1.00
N PRO A 27 20.09 -20.01 2.03
CA PRO A 27 19.03 -20.99 2.12
C PRO A 27 17.74 -20.23 2.38
N SER A 28 16.95 -20.02 1.33
CA SER A 28 15.59 -19.51 1.46
C SER A 28 14.74 -20.61 2.08
N ALA A 29 14.72 -20.68 3.41
CA ALA A 29 13.80 -21.57 4.11
C ALA A 29 12.37 -21.15 3.78
N PRO A 30 11.44 -22.10 3.54
CA PRO A 30 10.02 -21.77 3.48
C PRO A 30 9.64 -21.05 4.79
N ALA A 31 8.67 -20.14 4.73
CA ALA A 31 8.16 -19.50 5.95
C ALA A 31 7.80 -20.60 6.96
N GLN A 32 8.53 -20.64 8.07
CA GLN A 32 8.32 -21.63 9.12
C GLN A 32 6.98 -21.32 9.79
N ALA A 33 6.23 -22.36 10.18
CA ALA A 33 5.16 -22.22 11.17
C ALA A 33 5.72 -21.66 12.49
N ASP A 34 4.89 -21.53 13.53
CA ASP A 34 5.35 -21.09 14.87
C ASP A 34 6.71 -21.68 15.27
N PRO A 35 7.59 -20.88 15.90
CA PRO A 35 8.91 -21.33 16.33
C PRO A 35 8.81 -22.60 17.17
N THR A 36 9.58 -23.63 16.81
CA THR A 36 9.63 -24.88 17.57
C THR A 36 10.45 -24.77 18.85
N GLU A 37 11.26 -23.71 18.95
CA GLU A 37 12.10 -23.38 20.09
C GLU A 37 11.77 -21.97 20.57
N VAL A 38 11.83 -21.76 21.90
CA VAL A 38 11.74 -20.42 22.48
C VAL A 38 13.02 -19.65 22.15
N ARG A 39 12.88 -18.40 21.73
CA ARG A 39 14.02 -17.51 21.42
C ARG A 39 13.99 -16.24 22.23
N GLN A 40 15.11 -15.54 22.24
CA GLN A 40 15.34 -14.37 23.09
C GLN A 40 14.37 -13.23 22.81
N LEU A 41 13.97 -13.03 21.56
CA LEU A 41 13.04 -12.00 21.11
C LEU A 41 11.81 -12.65 20.49
N ALA A 42 10.66 -12.58 21.15
CA ALA A 42 9.39 -13.12 20.68
C ALA A 42 8.50 -11.99 20.14
N GLY A 43 7.86 -12.22 18.99
CA GLY A 43 6.96 -11.24 18.40
C GLY A 43 5.78 -11.85 17.65
N VAL A 44 4.75 -11.02 17.50
CA VAL A 44 3.39 -11.32 17.01
C VAL A 44 2.89 -10.13 16.18
N GLY A 45 1.70 -10.20 15.59
CA GLY A 45 1.03 -9.03 15.00
C GLY A 45 0.58 -9.23 13.58
N SER A 46 1.06 -8.41 12.64
CA SER A 46 0.60 -8.38 11.26
C SER A 46 0.68 -9.74 10.53
N PHE A 47 -0.36 -10.06 9.77
CA PHE A 47 -0.35 -11.17 8.80
C PHE A 47 0.53 -10.82 7.59
N THR A 48 0.44 -9.58 7.11
CA THR A 48 1.15 -9.11 5.90
C THR A 48 2.66 -9.29 6.01
N THR A 49 3.25 -9.03 7.18
CA THR A 49 4.70 -9.14 7.40
C THR A 49 5.13 -10.46 8.05
N GLN A 50 4.19 -11.37 8.33
CA GLN A 50 4.49 -12.61 9.04
C GLN A 50 5.53 -13.46 8.31
N ASP A 51 5.32 -13.73 7.01
CA ASP A 51 6.18 -14.66 6.28
C ASP A 51 7.62 -14.15 6.13
N VAL A 52 7.77 -12.86 5.84
CA VAL A 52 9.10 -12.22 5.77
C VAL A 52 9.77 -12.26 7.14
N MET A 53 9.05 -11.98 8.22
CA MET A 53 9.60 -12.03 9.57
C MET A 53 9.93 -13.45 10.04
N ASN A 54 9.18 -14.47 9.61
CA ASN A 54 9.51 -15.87 9.87
C ASN A 54 10.81 -16.26 9.15
N SER A 55 10.98 -15.81 7.91
CA SER A 55 12.22 -16.03 7.16
C SER A 55 13.42 -15.30 7.76
N LEU A 56 13.24 -14.03 8.17
CA LEU A 56 14.26 -13.26 8.87
C LEU A 56 14.64 -13.93 10.19
N ALA A 57 13.64 -14.42 10.94
CA ALA A 57 13.87 -15.19 12.16
C ALA A 57 14.66 -16.49 11.92
N SER A 58 14.52 -17.10 10.74
CA SER A 58 15.30 -18.29 10.37
C SER A 58 16.73 -17.98 9.92
N THR A 59 16.99 -16.77 9.42
CA THR A 59 18.25 -16.38 8.76
C THR A 59 19.18 -15.58 9.67
N ILE A 60 18.62 -14.68 10.48
CA ILE A 60 19.38 -13.80 11.35
C ILE A 60 19.99 -14.63 12.48
N THR A 61 21.29 -14.46 12.67
CA THR A 61 22.02 -15.01 13.82
C THR A 61 22.76 -13.90 14.55
N LEU A 62 22.83 -14.03 15.88
CA LEU A 62 23.62 -13.18 16.75
C LEU A 62 24.42 -14.11 17.66
N ASN A 63 25.75 -14.03 17.59
CA ASN A 63 26.66 -14.95 18.30
C ASN A 63 26.36 -16.45 18.01
N GLY A 64 26.01 -16.76 16.76
CA GLY A 64 25.69 -18.14 16.33
C GLY A 64 24.31 -18.65 16.74
N GLN A 65 23.50 -17.85 17.46
CA GLN A 65 22.14 -18.21 17.89
C GLN A 65 21.09 -17.45 17.08
N LYS A 66 19.89 -17.99 16.90
CA LYS A 66 18.76 -17.29 16.25
C LYS A 66 17.99 -16.47 17.30
N PRO A 67 18.13 -15.13 17.33
CA PRO A 67 17.55 -14.34 18.42
C PRO A 67 16.03 -14.16 18.30
N LEU A 68 15.47 -14.25 17.08
CA LEU A 68 14.08 -13.91 16.77
C LEU A 68 13.16 -15.13 16.72
N ALA A 69 12.04 -15.09 17.45
CA ALA A 69 10.90 -15.98 17.36
C ALA A 69 9.69 -15.17 16.84
N SER A 70 9.28 -15.43 15.61
CA SER A 70 8.16 -14.78 14.94
C SER A 70 6.97 -15.74 14.93
N TYR A 71 5.93 -15.47 15.72
CA TYR A 71 4.76 -16.36 15.86
C TYR A 71 3.69 -16.02 14.82
N ASP A 72 3.04 -17.03 14.27
CA ASP A 72 2.06 -16.85 13.21
C ASP A 72 0.78 -16.20 13.73
N THR A 73 0.04 -15.57 12.83
CA THR A 73 -1.31 -15.05 13.10
C THR A 73 -2.40 -16.12 12.95
N SER A 74 -2.01 -17.33 12.54
CA SER A 74 -2.87 -18.53 12.49
C SER A 74 -2.22 -19.68 13.21
N GLY A 75 -3.03 -20.67 13.57
CA GLY A 75 -2.59 -21.89 14.24
C GLY A 75 -3.49 -22.19 15.42
N SER A 76 -2.90 -22.70 16.49
CA SER A 76 -3.58 -22.86 17.79
C SER A 76 -4.16 -21.53 18.29
N SER A 77 -5.27 -21.57 19.02
CA SER A 77 -5.89 -20.37 19.61
C SER A 77 -4.99 -19.67 20.64
N THR A 78 -4.03 -20.40 21.22
CA THR A 78 -3.02 -19.88 22.14
C THR A 78 -1.60 -20.13 21.65
N ILE A 79 -0.66 -19.30 22.09
CA ILE A 79 0.78 -19.44 21.86
C ILE A 79 1.52 -19.31 23.20
N THR A 80 2.68 -19.97 23.30
CA THR A 80 3.59 -19.85 24.44
C THR A 80 4.91 -19.28 23.96
N THR A 81 5.19 -18.02 24.32
CA THR A 81 6.26 -17.24 23.67
C THR A 81 7.62 -17.34 24.35
N LYS A 82 7.62 -17.74 25.63
CA LYS A 82 8.81 -17.93 26.48
C LYS A 82 8.73 -19.26 27.23
N ASN A 83 9.84 -19.70 27.81
CA ASN A 83 9.89 -20.90 28.65
C ASN A 83 9.32 -20.63 30.06
N SER A 84 8.08 -20.13 30.09
CA SER A 84 7.31 -19.83 31.28
C SER A 84 5.83 -20.01 30.98
N ALA A 85 5.10 -20.70 31.87
CA ALA A 85 3.65 -20.87 31.74
C ALA A 85 2.91 -19.53 31.71
N THR A 86 3.45 -18.50 32.37
CA THR A 86 2.89 -17.13 32.39
C THR A 86 2.97 -16.42 31.04
N CYS A 87 3.75 -16.95 30.09
CA CYS A 87 3.86 -16.44 28.73
C CYS A 87 3.03 -17.24 27.72
N THR A 88 1.93 -17.83 28.20
CA THR A 88 0.88 -18.39 27.35
C THR A 88 -0.24 -17.37 27.18
N MET A 89 -0.58 -17.03 25.94
CA MET A 89 -1.60 -16.02 25.63
C MET A 89 -2.44 -16.41 24.41
N ALA A 90 -3.60 -15.77 24.26
CA ALA A 90 -4.39 -15.86 23.04
C ALA A 90 -3.58 -15.34 21.85
N ARG A 91 -3.63 -16.03 20.71
CA ARG A 91 -2.86 -15.68 19.51
C ARG A 91 -3.33 -14.34 18.93
N PRO A 92 -2.46 -13.31 18.88
CA PRO A 92 -2.80 -12.07 18.19
C PRO A 92 -2.80 -12.29 16.67
N ALA A 93 -3.90 -11.92 16.01
CA ALA A 93 -4.14 -12.24 14.60
C ALA A 93 -4.21 -11.01 13.67
N THR A 94 -3.91 -9.81 14.18
CA THR A 94 -3.92 -8.53 13.45
C THR A 94 -2.81 -7.61 13.97
N ASP A 95 -2.51 -6.55 13.21
CA ASP A 95 -1.55 -5.49 13.60
C ASP A 95 -1.89 -4.92 14.98
N MET A 96 -3.12 -4.41 15.15
CA MET A 96 -3.58 -3.82 16.41
C MET A 96 -3.58 -4.83 17.56
N ALA A 97 -3.95 -6.10 17.31
CA ALA A 97 -3.91 -7.12 18.36
C ALA A 97 -2.47 -7.44 18.80
N GLY A 98 -1.52 -7.45 17.87
CA GLY A 98 -0.10 -7.67 18.18
C GLY A 98 0.51 -6.53 18.98
N GLU A 99 0.23 -5.29 18.57
CA GLU A 99 0.67 -4.09 19.29
C GLU A 99 0.07 -4.04 20.70
N GLN A 100 -1.24 -4.28 20.83
CA GLN A 100 -1.90 -4.33 22.13
C GLN A 100 -1.32 -5.45 23.01
N ALA A 101 -1.02 -6.62 22.44
CA ALA A 101 -0.40 -7.72 23.17
C ALA A 101 1.01 -7.35 23.69
N LEU A 102 1.82 -6.67 22.87
CA LEU A 102 3.12 -6.15 23.29
C LEU A 102 2.96 -5.11 24.40
N SER A 103 2.06 -4.14 24.23
CA SER A 103 1.77 -3.10 25.23
C SER A 103 1.36 -3.71 26.57
N ASN A 104 0.46 -4.70 26.56
CA ASN A 104 0.04 -5.43 27.76
C ASN A 104 1.20 -6.19 28.42
N SER A 105 2.03 -6.88 27.64
CA SER A 105 3.21 -7.60 28.16
C SER A 105 4.18 -6.65 28.87
N ARG A 106 4.34 -5.43 28.35
CA ARG A 106 5.17 -4.39 28.96
C ARG A 106 4.57 -3.83 30.24
N GLN A 107 3.29 -3.48 30.25
CA GLN A 107 2.60 -2.94 31.43
C GLN A 107 2.66 -3.93 32.60
N LEU A 108 2.58 -5.23 32.30
CA LEU A 108 2.74 -6.30 33.29
C LEU A 108 4.19 -6.60 33.66
N GLY A 109 5.17 -6.06 32.93
CA GLY A 109 6.60 -6.32 33.15
C GLY A 109 7.00 -7.79 33.00
N ASN A 110 6.22 -8.59 32.26
CA ASN A 110 6.39 -10.05 32.25
C ASN A 110 7.39 -10.56 31.19
N GLY A 111 7.82 -9.71 30.26
CA GLY A 111 8.81 -10.06 29.23
C GLY A 111 8.36 -11.17 28.27
N CYS A 112 7.05 -11.38 28.13
CA CYS A 112 6.52 -12.42 27.26
C CYS A 112 6.58 -12.05 25.77
N LEU A 113 6.52 -10.75 25.44
CA LEU A 113 6.69 -10.25 24.08
C LEU A 113 7.74 -9.14 24.05
N ASP A 114 8.52 -9.14 22.96
CA ASP A 114 9.67 -8.25 22.78
C ASP A 114 9.50 -7.31 21.59
N PHE A 115 8.67 -7.69 20.61
CA PHE A 115 8.32 -6.86 19.46
C PHE A 115 6.93 -7.18 18.91
N ALA A 116 6.35 -6.25 18.16
CA ALA A 116 5.15 -6.45 17.36
C ALA A 116 5.45 -6.12 15.89
N ARG A 117 4.92 -6.94 14.97
CA ARG A 117 5.04 -6.72 13.53
C ARG A 117 3.85 -5.90 13.05
N LEU A 118 4.09 -4.91 12.21
CA LEU A 118 3.07 -4.01 11.70
C LEU A 118 3.24 -3.82 10.19
N SER A 119 2.14 -3.81 9.44
CA SER A 119 2.15 -3.57 7.99
C SER A 119 1.96 -2.12 7.60
N ALA A 120 1.73 -1.22 8.53
CA ALA A 120 1.91 0.20 8.32
C ALA A 120 2.14 0.91 9.65
N GLU A 121 2.35 2.21 9.58
CA GLU A 121 2.44 3.04 10.78
C GLU A 121 1.08 3.03 11.47
N PRO A 122 1.01 2.79 12.79
CA PRO A 122 -0.26 2.83 13.49
C PRO A 122 -0.87 4.22 13.34
N ILE A 123 -2.14 4.23 13.00
CA ILE A 123 -2.92 5.46 12.98
C ILE A 123 -3.39 5.65 14.40
N HIS A 124 -2.54 6.27 15.22
CA HIS A 124 -2.93 6.64 16.58
C HIS A 124 -4.03 7.70 16.50
N THR A 125 -5.28 7.26 16.66
CA THR A 125 -6.31 8.18 17.13
C THR A 125 -5.93 8.61 18.56
N PRO A 126 -6.32 9.80 19.03
CA PRO A 126 -5.90 10.35 20.34
C PRO A 126 -6.40 9.56 21.57
N VAL A 127 -6.82 8.31 21.43
CA VAL A 127 -7.13 7.41 22.54
C VAL A 127 -5.84 6.81 23.09
N GLY A 128 -4.94 7.71 23.53
CA GLY A 128 -3.70 7.39 24.23
C GLY A 128 -2.63 6.78 23.33
N PRO A 129 -1.52 7.49 23.02
CA PRO A 129 -0.30 6.81 22.58
C PRO A 129 0.04 5.67 23.56
N SER A 130 0.72 4.62 23.10
CA SER A 130 1.56 3.86 24.01
C SER A 130 2.93 4.54 23.93
N PRO A 131 3.19 5.65 24.66
CA PRO A 131 4.34 6.57 24.47
C PRO A 131 5.73 5.92 24.62
N ASP A 132 5.73 4.61 24.78
CA ASP A 132 6.85 3.77 25.08
C ASP A 132 7.15 2.75 23.96
N LEU A 133 6.52 2.83 22.79
CA LEU A 133 6.89 2.01 21.65
C LEU A 133 7.71 2.84 20.64
N ALA A 134 8.73 2.22 20.07
CA ALA A 134 9.51 2.74 18.97
C ALA A 134 9.16 1.94 17.72
N TYR A 135 8.69 2.62 16.68
CA TYR A 135 8.33 2.03 15.39
C TYR A 135 9.52 2.07 14.45
N LEU A 136 10.09 0.90 14.17
CA LEU A 136 11.33 0.77 13.40
C LEU A 136 10.99 0.24 11.99
N PRO A 137 10.99 1.09 10.95
CA PRO A 137 10.68 0.64 9.61
C PRO A 137 11.81 -0.25 9.10
N PHE A 138 11.47 -1.37 8.44
CA PHE A 138 12.48 -2.29 7.90
C PHE A 138 12.34 -2.54 6.40
N ALA A 139 11.17 -2.29 5.84
CA ALA A 139 10.89 -2.40 4.42
C ALA A 139 9.72 -1.48 4.06
N ARG A 140 9.38 -1.43 2.77
CA ARG A 140 8.16 -0.82 2.26
C ARG A 140 7.32 -1.87 1.54
N ASP A 141 6.01 -1.72 1.67
CA ASP A 141 5.02 -2.44 0.90
C ASP A 141 4.23 -1.45 0.06
N ALA A 142 3.43 -1.97 -0.86
CA ALA A 142 2.45 -1.19 -1.59
C ALA A 142 1.12 -1.92 -1.54
N MET A 143 0.03 -1.15 -1.58
CA MET A 143 -1.31 -1.70 -1.57
C MET A 143 -1.98 -1.53 -2.94
N SER A 144 -2.69 -2.57 -3.36
CA SER A 144 -3.64 -2.51 -4.46
C SER A 144 -4.87 -3.35 -4.10
N PHE A 145 -5.57 -3.86 -5.09
CA PHE A 145 -6.71 -4.75 -4.93
C PHE A 145 -6.57 -6.01 -5.77
N LEU A 146 -7.18 -7.10 -5.34
CA LEU A 146 -7.38 -8.29 -6.15
C LEU A 146 -8.81 -8.36 -6.68
N VAL A 147 -8.92 -8.79 -7.93
CA VAL A 147 -10.18 -9.04 -8.63
C VAL A 147 -10.09 -10.35 -9.41
N SER A 148 -11.23 -10.94 -9.73
CA SER A 148 -11.29 -12.07 -10.66
C SER A 148 -10.90 -11.63 -12.08
N SER A 149 -10.51 -12.59 -12.92
CA SER A 149 -10.13 -12.34 -14.31
C SER A 149 -11.26 -11.80 -15.19
N SER A 150 -12.52 -11.92 -14.76
CA SER A 150 -13.68 -11.40 -15.50
C SER A 150 -13.99 -9.93 -15.20
N MET A 151 -13.34 -9.33 -14.20
CA MET A 151 -13.58 -7.95 -13.80
C MET A 151 -12.50 -6.99 -14.32
N SER A 152 -12.84 -5.70 -14.39
CA SER A 152 -11.85 -4.67 -14.71
C SER A 152 -10.76 -4.65 -13.65
N ARG A 153 -9.50 -4.74 -14.11
CA ARG A 153 -8.31 -4.55 -13.27
C ARG A 153 -7.90 -3.08 -13.18
N ARG A 154 -8.61 -2.17 -13.86
CA ARG A 154 -8.29 -0.73 -13.90
C ARG A 154 -9.46 0.03 -13.30
N LEU A 155 -9.25 0.58 -12.11
CA LEU A 155 -10.27 1.31 -11.35
C LEU A 155 -9.64 2.58 -10.79
N SER A 156 -10.34 3.71 -10.81
CA SER A 156 -9.93 4.91 -10.08
C SER A 156 -10.24 4.79 -8.58
N THR A 157 -9.67 5.65 -7.74
CA THR A 157 -10.12 5.74 -6.33
C THR A 157 -11.60 6.08 -6.23
N ALA A 158 -12.15 6.85 -7.17
CA ALA A 158 -13.59 7.15 -7.25
C ALA A 158 -14.43 5.88 -7.55
N ASP A 159 -14.00 5.04 -8.49
CA ASP A 159 -14.65 3.76 -8.77
C ASP A 159 -14.60 2.83 -7.55
N LEU A 160 -13.42 2.73 -6.92
CA LEU A 160 -13.25 1.92 -5.72
C LEU A 160 -14.14 2.45 -4.58
N ARG A 161 -14.20 3.76 -4.38
CA ARG A 161 -15.12 4.36 -3.41
C ARG A 161 -16.56 3.99 -3.72
N ALA A 162 -17.01 4.13 -4.97
CA ALA A 162 -18.37 3.77 -5.39
C ALA A 162 -18.68 2.29 -5.15
N ILE A 163 -17.71 1.40 -5.37
CA ILE A 163 -17.83 -0.03 -5.06
C ILE A 163 -18.02 -0.25 -3.55
N TYR A 164 -17.15 0.32 -2.72
CA TYR A 164 -17.19 0.13 -1.26
C TYR A 164 -18.30 0.93 -0.56
N THR A 165 -18.98 1.85 -1.26
CA THR A 165 -20.22 2.52 -0.82
C THR A 165 -21.47 1.91 -1.44
N CYS A 166 -21.36 0.72 -2.04
CA CYS A 166 -22.47 -0.06 -2.61
C CYS A 166 -23.21 0.60 -3.79
N GLN A 167 -22.57 1.54 -4.49
CA GLN A 167 -23.12 2.18 -5.69
C GLN A 167 -22.88 1.36 -6.97
N ARG A 168 -22.02 0.34 -6.90
CA ARG A 168 -21.67 -0.56 -8.02
C ARG A 168 -22.00 -2.02 -7.64
N PRO A 169 -23.28 -2.43 -7.73
CA PRO A 169 -23.74 -3.73 -7.24
C PRO A 169 -23.18 -4.93 -8.02
N GLU A 170 -22.57 -4.70 -9.18
CA GLU A 170 -21.87 -5.74 -9.94
C GLU A 170 -20.54 -6.18 -9.29
N PHE A 171 -20.08 -5.49 -8.23
CA PHE A 171 -18.95 -5.88 -7.41
C PHE A 171 -19.42 -6.34 -6.03
N HIS A 172 -18.71 -7.33 -5.48
CA HIS A 172 -18.88 -7.78 -4.11
C HIS A 172 -17.63 -7.40 -3.31
N PRO A 173 -17.61 -6.21 -2.66
CA PRO A 173 -16.44 -5.76 -1.92
C PRO A 173 -16.22 -6.56 -0.63
N TYR A 174 -14.95 -6.88 -0.39
CA TYR A 174 -14.48 -7.52 0.83
C TYR A 174 -13.46 -6.64 1.55
N LEU A 175 -13.48 -6.61 2.87
CA LEU A 175 -12.47 -5.98 3.71
C LEU A 175 -11.86 -7.00 4.67
N PRO A 176 -10.55 -6.90 4.97
CA PRO A 176 -9.99 -7.62 6.09
C PRO A 176 -10.72 -7.29 7.40
N ALA A 177 -10.59 -8.17 8.39
CA ALA A 177 -11.22 -8.03 9.70
C ALA A 177 -10.80 -6.72 10.39
N THR A 178 -11.65 -6.22 11.28
CA THR A 178 -11.32 -5.10 12.17
C THR A 178 -10.04 -5.43 12.94
N GLY A 179 -9.10 -4.48 13.02
CA GLY A 179 -7.75 -4.78 13.53
C GLY A 179 -6.65 -4.69 12.47
N SER A 180 -7.01 -4.93 11.22
CA SER A 180 -6.08 -4.92 10.09
C SER A 180 -5.65 -3.49 9.73
N GLN A 181 -4.34 -3.28 9.62
CA GLN A 181 -3.82 -2.01 9.12
C GLN A 181 -4.05 -1.88 7.60
N LEU A 182 -4.00 -2.99 6.85
CA LEU A 182 -4.35 -3.03 5.43
C LEU A 182 -5.78 -2.52 5.18
N ARG A 183 -6.74 -2.89 6.03
CA ARG A 183 -8.11 -2.36 5.98
C ARG A 183 -8.12 -0.85 6.18
N THR A 184 -7.44 -0.34 7.20
CA THR A 184 -7.47 1.08 7.56
C THR A 184 -6.83 1.95 6.47
N ASP A 185 -5.68 1.52 5.94
CA ASP A 185 -5.01 2.24 4.86
C ASP A 185 -5.83 2.19 3.56
N TRP A 186 -6.48 1.05 3.27
CA TRP A 186 -7.36 0.93 2.12
C TRP A 186 -8.52 1.93 2.19
N LEU A 187 -9.22 1.96 3.34
CA LEU A 187 -10.33 2.87 3.57
C LEU A 187 -9.89 4.33 3.44
N ARG A 188 -8.72 4.71 3.96
CA ARG A 188 -8.13 6.03 3.75
C ARG A 188 -7.87 6.31 2.28
N THR A 189 -7.25 5.37 1.58
CA THR A 189 -6.89 5.50 0.15
C THR A 189 -8.09 5.82 -0.72
N ILE A 190 -9.26 5.22 -0.43
CA ILE A 190 -10.50 5.46 -1.17
C ILE A 190 -11.38 6.57 -0.55
N GLY A 191 -10.87 7.29 0.45
CA GLY A 191 -11.54 8.43 1.09
C GLY A 191 -12.72 8.06 2.01
N LEU A 192 -12.73 6.87 2.60
CA LEU A 192 -13.74 6.37 3.55
C LEU A 192 -13.19 6.31 4.99
N TYR A 193 -12.86 7.47 5.56
CA TYR A 193 -12.27 7.58 6.90
C TYR A 193 -13.16 7.07 8.05
N SER A 194 -14.49 7.17 7.90
CA SER A 194 -15.48 6.73 8.89
C SER A 194 -16.33 5.61 8.31
N TYR A 195 -15.73 4.45 8.07
CA TYR A 195 -16.45 3.29 7.58
C TYR A 195 -17.36 2.71 8.66
N ASP A 196 -18.67 2.69 8.38
CA ASP A 196 -19.66 1.96 9.16
C ASP A 196 -20.25 0.81 8.32
N LYS A 197 -20.11 -0.41 8.82
CA LYS A 197 -20.65 -1.61 8.18
C LYS A 197 -22.18 -1.57 8.07
N ALA A 198 -22.86 -0.93 9.02
CA ALA A 198 -24.31 -0.77 8.97
C ALA A 198 -24.76 0.12 7.79
N GLN A 199 -23.93 1.10 7.41
CA GLN A 199 -24.18 1.98 6.29
C GLN A 199 -23.92 1.31 4.94
N TYR A 200 -22.96 0.38 4.86
CA TYR A 200 -22.52 -0.27 3.62
C TYR A 200 -22.66 -1.80 3.67
N PRO A 201 -23.90 -2.33 3.66
CA PRO A 201 -24.16 -3.75 3.89
C PRO A 201 -23.67 -4.69 2.77
N CYS A 202 -23.32 -4.16 1.59
CA CYS A 202 -22.72 -4.97 0.52
C CYS A 202 -21.28 -5.42 0.84
N VAL A 203 -20.60 -4.72 1.75
CA VAL A 203 -19.20 -5.00 2.10
C VAL A 203 -19.14 -6.13 3.13
N LYS A 204 -18.39 -7.18 2.80
CA LYS A 204 -18.19 -8.35 3.67
C LYS A 204 -16.80 -8.31 4.30
N ASP A 205 -16.70 -8.68 5.58
CA ASP A 205 -15.42 -8.84 6.27
C ASP A 205 -15.28 -10.23 6.92
N THR A 206 -16.12 -11.16 6.48
CA THR A 206 -16.12 -12.54 6.91
C THR A 206 -16.16 -13.49 5.71
N LEU A 207 -15.58 -14.67 5.92
CA LEU A 207 -15.71 -15.82 5.03
C LEU A 207 -17.08 -16.50 5.22
N PRO A 208 -17.49 -17.39 4.29
CA PRO A 208 -18.59 -18.30 4.54
C PRO A 208 -18.41 -19.04 5.89
N GLY A 209 -19.42 -19.01 6.75
CA GLY A 209 -19.33 -19.55 8.12
C GLY A 209 -18.90 -18.53 9.18
N ASN A 210 -18.89 -17.23 8.86
CA ASN A 210 -18.63 -16.11 9.77
C ASN A 210 -17.21 -16.05 10.37
N ALA A 211 -16.26 -16.80 9.81
CA ALA A 211 -14.85 -16.63 10.17
C ALA A 211 -14.36 -15.26 9.69
N PRO A 212 -13.59 -14.50 10.49
CA PRO A 212 -13.05 -13.22 10.05
C PRO A 212 -12.19 -13.36 8.79
N LEU A 213 -12.36 -12.46 7.82
CA LEU A 213 -11.48 -12.41 6.66
C LEU A 213 -10.12 -11.86 7.08
N ARG A 214 -9.06 -12.66 6.95
CA ARG A 214 -7.69 -12.21 7.26
C ARG A 214 -7.09 -11.48 6.06
N ASP A 215 -6.11 -10.64 6.35
CA ASP A 215 -5.36 -9.89 5.35
C ASP A 215 -4.75 -10.83 4.32
N ASN A 216 -4.70 -10.37 3.07
CA ASN A 216 -4.04 -11.06 1.96
C ASN A 216 -4.52 -12.50 1.70
N LEU A 217 -5.75 -12.82 2.10
CA LEU A 217 -6.45 -14.03 1.71
C LEU A 217 -7.19 -13.80 0.39
N GLY A 218 -6.55 -14.18 -0.73
CA GLY A 218 -7.15 -14.11 -2.06
C GLY A 218 -8.32 -15.08 -2.26
N VAL A 219 -8.48 -16.08 -1.38
CA VAL A 219 -9.49 -17.16 -1.48
C VAL A 219 -10.93 -16.64 -1.64
N VAL A 220 -11.25 -15.44 -1.15
CA VAL A 220 -12.57 -14.81 -1.35
C VAL A 220 -12.85 -14.51 -2.82
N VAL A 221 -11.83 -14.07 -3.54
CA VAL A 221 -11.92 -13.73 -4.96
C VAL A 221 -11.78 -15.01 -5.78
N GLY A 222 -12.65 -15.24 -6.76
CA GLY A 222 -12.54 -16.35 -7.71
C GLY A 222 -12.96 -17.74 -7.19
N LEU A 223 -12.59 -18.13 -5.96
CA LEU A 223 -13.01 -19.42 -5.40
C LEU A 223 -14.41 -19.34 -4.74
N PHE A 224 -14.72 -18.23 -4.08
CA PHE A 224 -16.02 -18.00 -3.46
C PHE A 224 -16.89 -17.01 -4.24
N ASP A 225 -16.24 -16.09 -4.98
CA ASP A 225 -16.94 -14.97 -5.59
C ASP A 225 -16.24 -14.48 -6.86
N SER A 226 -16.84 -14.73 -8.04
CA SER A 226 -16.32 -14.23 -9.32
C SER A 226 -16.49 -12.72 -9.47
N GLN A 227 -17.26 -12.06 -8.60
CA GLN A 227 -17.42 -10.60 -8.55
C GLN A 227 -16.71 -9.99 -7.33
N GLY A 228 -15.92 -10.79 -6.62
CA GLY A 228 -15.21 -10.37 -5.41
C GLY A 228 -14.06 -9.41 -5.69
N ILE A 229 -13.99 -8.33 -4.92
CA ILE A 229 -12.85 -7.40 -4.88
C ILE A 229 -12.39 -7.23 -3.44
N VAL A 230 -11.07 -7.26 -3.20
CA VAL A 230 -10.49 -7.17 -1.85
C VAL A 230 -9.18 -6.36 -1.89
N PRO A 231 -8.87 -5.50 -0.90
CA PRO A 231 -7.55 -4.89 -0.81
C PRO A 231 -6.48 -5.96 -0.59
N PHE A 232 -5.28 -5.69 -1.08
CA PHE A 232 -4.20 -6.67 -1.07
C PHE A 232 -2.82 -6.02 -1.03
N SER A 233 -1.94 -6.57 -0.20
CA SER A 233 -0.52 -6.25 -0.17
C SER A 233 0.17 -6.77 -1.42
N MET A 234 0.91 -5.89 -2.09
CA MET A 234 1.64 -6.25 -3.30
C MET A 234 2.85 -7.12 -3.00
N ALA A 235 3.51 -6.94 -1.85
CA ALA A 235 4.55 -7.86 -1.40
C ALA A 235 4.00 -9.28 -1.23
N GLN A 236 2.84 -9.41 -0.57
CA GLN A 236 2.15 -10.69 -0.41
C GLN A 236 1.68 -11.28 -1.74
N TYR A 237 1.26 -10.45 -2.70
CA TYR A 237 0.92 -10.91 -4.04
C TYR A 237 2.12 -11.54 -4.73
N ILE A 238 3.27 -10.85 -4.72
CA ILE A 238 4.54 -11.34 -5.28
C ILE A 238 4.98 -12.63 -4.58
N ALA A 239 4.93 -12.66 -3.24
CA ALA A 239 5.31 -13.84 -2.47
C ALA A 239 4.43 -15.05 -2.79
N GLN A 240 3.11 -14.87 -2.90
CA GLN A 240 2.15 -15.93 -3.21
C GLN A 240 2.29 -16.42 -4.66
N SER A 241 2.35 -15.49 -5.63
CA SER A 241 2.43 -15.82 -7.05
C SER A 241 3.70 -16.61 -7.39
N LEU A 242 4.83 -16.24 -6.75
CA LEU A 242 6.14 -16.88 -6.92
C LEU A 242 6.36 -18.07 -5.98
N GLY A 243 5.33 -18.51 -5.24
CA GLY A 243 5.36 -19.71 -4.41
C GLY A 243 6.29 -19.63 -3.20
N ARG A 244 6.55 -18.43 -2.67
CA ARG A 244 7.34 -18.22 -1.43
C ARG A 244 6.55 -18.59 -0.17
N VAL A 245 5.25 -18.37 -0.24
CA VAL A 245 4.29 -18.60 0.84
C VAL A 245 3.12 -19.41 0.29
N ASN A 246 2.27 -19.93 1.17
CA ASN A 246 1.09 -20.65 0.74
C ASN A 246 0.18 -19.72 -0.07
N SER A 247 0.04 -20.03 -1.36
CA SER A 247 -0.72 -19.18 -2.27
C SER A 247 -2.22 -19.38 -2.04
N THR A 248 -2.89 -18.27 -1.75
CA THR A 248 -4.36 -18.15 -1.86
C THR A 248 -4.76 -17.41 -3.12
N VAL A 249 -3.81 -16.74 -3.78
CA VAL A 249 -3.93 -16.22 -5.14
C VAL A 249 -3.94 -17.37 -6.14
N THR A 250 -4.94 -17.42 -7.01
CA THR A 250 -5.00 -18.36 -8.13
C THR A 250 -4.71 -17.64 -9.45
N ALA A 251 -4.42 -18.40 -10.50
CA ALA A 251 -4.18 -17.81 -11.82
C ALA A 251 -5.40 -17.12 -12.44
N SER A 252 -6.60 -17.30 -11.85
CA SER A 252 -7.82 -16.59 -12.25
C SER A 252 -8.00 -15.24 -11.53
N MET A 253 -7.02 -14.81 -10.73
CA MET A 253 -7.05 -13.54 -10.02
C MET A 253 -6.01 -12.59 -10.62
N GLY A 254 -6.41 -11.34 -10.82
CA GLY A 254 -5.53 -10.27 -11.29
C GLY A 254 -5.28 -9.24 -10.19
N LEU A 255 -4.06 -8.71 -10.17
CA LEU A 255 -3.74 -7.52 -9.39
C LEU A 255 -4.27 -6.29 -10.13
N GLY A 256 -5.02 -5.46 -9.41
CA GLY A 256 -5.58 -4.22 -9.91
C GLY A 256 -4.56 -3.09 -10.04
N VAL A 257 -4.92 -2.08 -10.83
CA VAL A 257 -4.24 -0.80 -11.03
C VAL A 257 -5.19 0.31 -10.62
N ILE A 258 -4.73 1.16 -9.71
CA ILE A 258 -5.43 2.38 -9.34
C ILE A 258 -5.04 3.48 -10.34
N THR A 259 -5.98 3.94 -11.17
CA THR A 259 -5.64 4.69 -12.40
C THR A 259 -5.45 6.20 -12.24
N ASP A 260 -5.98 6.79 -11.18
CA ASP A 260 -5.92 8.22 -10.87
C ASP A 260 -4.71 8.58 -9.99
N GLN A 261 -3.73 7.69 -9.90
CA GLN A 261 -2.42 8.01 -9.33
C GLN A 261 -1.71 9.01 -10.23
N SER A 262 -1.15 10.07 -9.64
CA SER A 262 -0.46 11.15 -10.37
C SER A 262 0.70 10.68 -11.25
N SER A 263 1.28 9.51 -10.97
CA SER A 263 2.37 8.93 -11.74
C SER A 263 1.92 8.10 -12.95
N GLY A 264 0.65 7.68 -13.03
CA GLY A 264 0.17 6.71 -14.02
C GLY A 264 0.95 5.38 -14.03
N ALA A 265 1.76 5.12 -13.01
CA ALA A 265 2.69 4.02 -12.98
C ALA A 265 1.97 2.69 -12.74
N ALA A 266 2.42 1.61 -13.41
CA ALA A 266 1.94 0.27 -13.11
C ALA A 266 2.39 -0.17 -11.70
N PRO A 267 1.62 -1.02 -11.01
CA PRO A 267 1.97 -1.51 -9.66
C PRO A 267 3.27 -2.32 -9.64
N LEU A 268 3.52 -3.09 -10.69
CA LEU A 268 4.69 -3.96 -10.77
C LEU A 268 5.61 -3.48 -11.89
N VAL A 269 6.91 -3.70 -11.69
CA VAL A 269 7.95 -3.48 -12.71
C VAL A 269 8.85 -4.70 -12.80
N ALA A 270 9.42 -4.91 -13.99
CA ALA A 270 10.41 -5.95 -14.20
C ALA A 270 11.63 -5.69 -13.32
N ASN A 271 12.18 -6.74 -12.72
CA ASN A 271 13.37 -6.64 -11.90
C ASN A 271 14.64 -6.75 -12.76
N THR A 272 14.91 -5.72 -13.56
CA THR A 272 16.00 -5.70 -14.54
C THR A 272 17.40 -5.72 -13.92
N THR A 273 17.52 -5.39 -12.63
CA THR A 273 18.78 -5.51 -11.88
C THR A 273 19.24 -6.97 -11.79
N ASP A 274 18.30 -7.87 -11.49
CA ASP A 274 18.60 -9.30 -11.34
C ASP A 274 18.34 -10.10 -12.64
N TYR A 275 17.52 -9.54 -13.53
CA TYR A 275 17.20 -10.07 -14.85
C TYR A 275 17.58 -9.05 -15.93
N PRO A 276 18.88 -8.89 -16.25
CA PRO A 276 19.32 -7.86 -17.19
C PRO A 276 18.76 -8.05 -18.60
N SER A 277 18.42 -9.27 -18.99
CA SER A 277 17.74 -9.57 -20.26
C SER A 277 16.26 -9.14 -20.27
N GLY A 278 15.66 -8.88 -19.10
CA GLY A 278 14.22 -8.71 -18.94
C GLY A 278 13.41 -9.98 -19.23
N LEU A 279 14.07 -11.15 -19.30
CA LEU A 279 13.45 -12.43 -19.63
C LEU A 279 13.44 -13.37 -18.43
N SER A 280 12.33 -14.09 -18.26
CA SER A 280 12.25 -15.29 -17.43
C SER A 280 11.61 -16.41 -18.27
N TYR A 281 10.90 -17.33 -17.63
CA TYR A 281 10.07 -18.33 -18.28
C TYR A 281 8.66 -18.32 -17.67
N ILE A 282 7.67 -18.76 -18.45
CA ILE A 282 6.35 -19.14 -17.96
C ILE A 282 6.21 -20.66 -17.96
N GLY A 283 5.48 -21.18 -16.97
CA GLY A 283 5.15 -22.59 -16.86
C GLY A 283 3.64 -22.80 -16.75
N PHE A 284 3.09 -23.78 -17.45
CA PHE A 284 1.68 -24.14 -17.35
C PHE A 284 1.50 -25.61 -16.95
N GLY A 285 0.56 -25.86 -16.02
CA GLY A 285 0.29 -27.19 -15.45
C GLY A 285 1.06 -27.45 -14.16
N ASN A 286 0.68 -28.52 -13.46
CA ASN A 286 1.23 -28.86 -12.14
C ASN A 286 2.69 -29.31 -12.18
N ASN A 287 3.18 -29.75 -13.35
CA ASN A 287 4.53 -30.26 -13.52
C ASN A 287 5.56 -29.17 -13.84
N ALA A 288 5.12 -27.95 -14.16
CA ALA A 288 6.02 -26.85 -14.50
C ALA A 288 6.61 -26.24 -13.21
N PRO A 289 7.91 -26.36 -12.95
CA PRO A 289 8.51 -25.83 -11.73
C PRO A 289 8.47 -24.30 -11.73
N LYS A 290 8.03 -23.69 -10.63
CA LYS A 290 8.02 -22.23 -10.47
C LYS A 290 9.38 -21.63 -10.10
N ASP A 291 10.33 -22.49 -9.75
CA ASP A 291 11.63 -22.11 -9.21
C ASP A 291 12.70 -23.04 -9.76
N LEU A 292 13.59 -22.50 -10.59
CA LEU A 292 14.64 -23.25 -11.26
C LEU A 292 15.97 -22.54 -11.10
N THR A 293 17.03 -23.29 -10.77
CA THR A 293 18.39 -22.76 -10.92
C THR A 293 18.73 -22.62 -12.40
N PRO A 294 19.67 -21.71 -12.78
CA PRO A 294 20.14 -21.63 -14.16
C PRO A 294 20.59 -22.97 -14.73
N THR A 295 21.31 -23.78 -13.93
CA THR A 295 21.77 -25.11 -14.32
C THR A 295 20.62 -26.07 -14.62
N ARG A 296 19.58 -26.09 -13.78
CA ARG A 296 18.43 -26.98 -13.99
C ARG A 296 17.57 -26.51 -15.16
N LEU A 297 17.37 -25.20 -15.30
CA LEU A 297 16.68 -24.63 -16.46
C LEU A 297 17.41 -24.98 -17.76
N ARG A 298 18.74 -24.87 -17.78
CA ARG A 298 19.56 -25.34 -18.90
C ARG A 298 19.34 -26.83 -19.17
N ALA A 299 19.38 -27.68 -18.15
CA ALA A 299 19.14 -29.12 -18.30
C ALA A 299 17.76 -29.45 -18.90
N ILE A 300 16.72 -28.68 -18.58
CA ILE A 300 15.39 -28.80 -19.19
C ILE A 300 15.47 -28.47 -20.69
N TYR A 301 16.08 -27.35 -21.06
CA TYR A 301 16.18 -26.89 -22.45
C TYR A 301 17.21 -27.67 -23.30
N THR A 302 18.11 -28.43 -22.66
CA THR A 302 19.02 -29.37 -23.32
C THR A 302 18.55 -30.82 -23.26
N CYS A 303 17.30 -31.08 -22.85
CA CYS A 303 16.68 -32.40 -22.82
C CYS A 303 17.30 -33.43 -21.86
N VAL A 304 17.95 -32.98 -20.78
CA VAL A 304 18.66 -33.84 -19.82
C VAL A 304 17.93 -33.94 -18.47
N ASP A 305 17.06 -32.98 -18.13
CA ASP A 305 16.29 -33.02 -16.88
C ASP A 305 15.25 -34.15 -16.91
N SER A 306 15.12 -34.86 -15.78
CA SER A 306 14.22 -36.01 -15.63
C SER A 306 12.75 -35.69 -15.91
N LEU A 307 12.31 -34.45 -15.67
CA LEU A 307 10.94 -34.03 -15.99
C LEU A 307 10.68 -34.08 -17.49
N VAL A 308 11.70 -33.83 -18.30
CA VAL A 308 11.61 -33.88 -19.77
C VAL A 308 11.74 -35.30 -20.27
N THR A 309 12.73 -36.05 -19.78
CA THR A 309 12.98 -37.44 -20.24
C THR A 309 11.82 -38.38 -19.92
N ASN A 310 11.09 -38.11 -18.83
CA ASN A 310 9.90 -38.88 -18.46
C ASN A 310 8.60 -38.34 -19.10
N GLY A 311 8.68 -37.38 -20.03
CA GLY A 311 7.53 -36.78 -20.70
C GLY A 311 6.61 -35.95 -19.80
N SER A 312 7.05 -35.61 -18.59
CA SER A 312 6.25 -34.87 -17.60
C SER A 312 6.23 -33.36 -17.85
N LEU A 313 7.22 -32.85 -18.59
CA LEU A 313 7.36 -31.44 -18.96
C LEU A 313 7.89 -31.32 -20.40
N THR A 314 7.26 -30.46 -21.20
CA THR A 314 7.71 -30.17 -22.57
C THR A 314 8.30 -28.75 -22.64
N PRO A 315 9.61 -28.59 -22.85
CA PRO A 315 10.19 -27.28 -23.13
C PRO A 315 9.74 -26.78 -24.50
N ARG A 316 9.33 -25.52 -24.54
CA ARG A 316 8.84 -24.83 -25.73
C ARG A 316 9.74 -23.64 -26.03
N MET A 317 9.98 -23.40 -27.31
CA MET A 317 10.78 -22.29 -27.79
C MET A 317 9.98 -21.46 -28.80
N PRO A 318 9.98 -20.12 -28.70
CA PRO A 318 9.46 -19.28 -29.78
C PRO A 318 10.32 -19.41 -31.04
N GLY A 319 9.81 -18.90 -32.16
CA GLY A 319 10.59 -18.79 -33.40
C GLY A 319 11.87 -17.95 -33.23
N PRO A 320 12.79 -17.99 -34.21
CA PRO A 320 14.00 -17.15 -34.21
C PRO A 320 13.68 -15.68 -33.96
N GLY A 321 14.49 -15.01 -33.13
CA GLY A 321 14.28 -13.61 -32.77
C GLY A 321 14.90 -13.24 -31.42
N THR A 322 14.79 -11.96 -31.04
CA THR A 322 15.50 -11.37 -29.89
C THR A 322 15.24 -12.08 -28.57
N ILE A 323 14.00 -12.51 -28.32
CA ILE A 323 13.63 -13.23 -27.08
C ILE A 323 14.33 -14.59 -27.03
N ARG A 324 14.28 -15.37 -28.12
CA ARG A 324 14.93 -16.67 -28.21
C ARG A 324 16.44 -16.52 -28.04
N THR A 325 17.07 -15.63 -28.80
CA THR A 325 18.52 -15.41 -28.76
C THR A 325 18.98 -15.01 -27.35
N ALA A 326 18.32 -14.04 -26.72
CA ALA A 326 18.70 -13.58 -25.38
C ALA A 326 18.48 -14.65 -24.30
N PHE A 327 17.38 -15.41 -24.37
CA PHE A 327 17.12 -16.50 -23.43
C PHE A 327 18.14 -17.65 -23.57
N LEU A 328 18.47 -18.05 -24.81
CA LEU A 328 19.47 -19.08 -25.05
C LEU A 328 20.87 -18.65 -24.59
N ALA A 329 21.23 -17.38 -24.82
CA ALA A 329 22.48 -16.81 -24.32
C ALA A 329 22.55 -16.88 -22.78
N GLN A 330 21.47 -16.57 -22.07
CA GLN A 330 21.38 -16.69 -20.61
C GLN A 330 21.62 -18.12 -20.10
N LEU A 331 21.27 -19.14 -20.91
CA LEU A 331 21.48 -20.55 -20.58
C LEU A 331 22.81 -21.12 -21.09
N GLY A 332 23.61 -20.34 -21.83
CA GLY A 332 24.80 -20.85 -22.50
C GLY A 332 24.46 -21.97 -23.50
N ILE A 333 23.39 -21.78 -24.27
CA ILE A 333 22.95 -22.66 -25.36
C ILE A 333 23.13 -21.88 -26.67
N SER A 334 23.76 -22.51 -27.68
CA SER A 334 23.92 -21.89 -29.00
C SER A 334 22.62 -21.92 -29.79
N GLU A 335 22.28 -20.82 -30.47
CA GLU A 335 21.13 -20.76 -31.37
C GLU A 335 21.28 -21.78 -32.53
N ALA A 336 22.51 -21.98 -33.01
CA ALA A 336 22.83 -22.96 -34.04
C ALA A 336 22.64 -24.41 -33.60
N ASP A 337 22.72 -24.72 -32.30
CA ASP A 337 22.42 -26.07 -31.80
C ASP A 337 20.92 -26.33 -31.84
N VAL A 338 20.13 -25.33 -31.45
CA VAL A 338 18.66 -25.42 -31.52
C VAL A 338 18.19 -25.51 -32.97
N ASP A 339 18.74 -24.71 -33.89
CA ASP A 339 18.35 -24.73 -35.31
C ASP A 339 18.72 -26.03 -36.03
N ARG A 340 19.82 -26.69 -35.62
CA ARG A 340 20.21 -28.02 -36.13
C ARG A 340 19.42 -29.16 -35.47
N GLY A 341 18.50 -28.87 -34.56
CA GLY A 341 17.70 -29.87 -33.86
C GLY A 341 18.50 -30.71 -32.86
N ALA A 342 19.58 -30.17 -32.27
CA ALA A 342 20.41 -30.89 -31.28
C ALA A 342 19.61 -31.28 -30.01
N TYR A 343 18.47 -30.63 -29.77
CA TYR A 343 17.62 -30.82 -28.60
C TYR A 343 16.22 -31.30 -29.04
N PRO A 344 16.01 -32.61 -29.24
CA PRO A 344 14.79 -33.16 -29.84
C PRO A 344 13.53 -32.99 -28.97
N CYS A 345 13.68 -32.67 -27.68
CA CYS A 345 12.55 -32.39 -26.79
C CYS A 345 11.94 -30.99 -26.98
N LEU A 346 12.63 -30.07 -27.68
CA LEU A 346 12.15 -28.71 -27.86
C LEU A 346 10.98 -28.67 -28.83
N GLY A 347 9.80 -28.32 -28.32
CA GLY A 347 8.65 -28.00 -29.15
C GLY A 347 8.68 -26.55 -29.63
N GLN A 348 8.18 -26.29 -30.83
CA GLN A 348 7.86 -24.92 -31.26
C GLN A 348 6.67 -24.38 -30.46
N TRP A 349 6.63 -23.08 -30.25
CA TRP A 349 5.50 -22.37 -29.65
C TRP A 349 5.30 -21.01 -30.30
N ASP A 350 4.06 -20.75 -30.72
CA ASP A 350 3.63 -19.42 -31.13
C ASP A 350 3.21 -18.64 -29.89
N ARG A 351 3.90 -17.54 -29.59
CA ARG A 351 3.60 -16.68 -28.43
C ARG A 351 2.18 -16.12 -28.47
N ASN A 352 1.54 -16.02 -29.63
CA ASN A 352 0.15 -15.59 -29.73
C ASN A 352 -0.86 -16.68 -29.33
N SER A 353 -0.38 -17.88 -29.04
CA SER A 353 -1.17 -19.03 -28.59
C SER A 353 -0.92 -19.34 -27.12
N GLN A 354 -1.96 -19.85 -26.46
CA GLN A 354 -1.84 -20.31 -25.08
C GLN A 354 -0.78 -21.42 -24.98
N LEU A 355 0.11 -21.31 -23.99
CA LEU A 355 1.11 -22.34 -23.71
C LEU A 355 0.39 -23.69 -23.43
N PRO A 356 0.82 -24.82 -24.01
CA PRO A 356 0.20 -26.12 -23.72
C PRO A 356 0.40 -26.55 -22.27
N VAL A 357 -0.54 -27.35 -21.72
CA VAL A 357 -0.41 -27.91 -20.36
C VAL A 357 0.89 -28.71 -20.25
N ASN A 358 1.53 -28.66 -19.08
CA ASN A 358 2.82 -29.29 -18.79
C ASN A 358 3.92 -28.81 -19.73
N SER A 359 3.94 -27.53 -20.05
CA SER A 359 4.99 -26.90 -20.86
C SER A 359 5.64 -25.73 -20.14
N ILE A 360 6.85 -25.39 -20.58
CA ILE A 360 7.63 -24.24 -20.12
C ILE A 360 8.16 -23.48 -21.34
N ALA A 361 8.08 -22.15 -21.34
CA ALA A 361 8.56 -21.31 -22.45
C ALA A 361 9.25 -20.04 -21.94
N PRO A 362 10.25 -19.48 -22.66
CA PRO A 362 10.80 -18.19 -22.33
C PRO A 362 9.76 -17.09 -22.49
N TYR A 363 9.81 -16.08 -21.61
CA TYR A 363 8.79 -15.03 -21.59
C TYR A 363 9.36 -13.67 -21.14
N PRO A 364 9.04 -12.57 -21.84
CA PRO A 364 9.38 -11.23 -21.38
C PRO A 364 8.62 -10.87 -20.10
N ILE A 365 9.36 -10.44 -19.08
CA ILE A 365 8.79 -10.10 -17.78
C ILE A 365 7.83 -8.90 -17.90
N ALA A 366 8.18 -7.91 -18.73
CA ALA A 366 7.35 -6.73 -18.95
C ALA A 366 5.99 -7.08 -19.61
N ASP A 367 5.99 -7.98 -20.60
CA ASP A 367 4.76 -8.48 -21.23
C ASP A 367 3.90 -9.20 -20.19
N TYR A 368 4.51 -10.09 -19.39
CA TYR A 368 3.81 -10.80 -18.31
C TYR A 368 3.14 -9.83 -17.34
N ILE A 369 3.86 -8.81 -16.86
CA ILE A 369 3.29 -7.79 -15.97
C ILE A 369 2.15 -7.05 -16.67
N GLY A 370 2.33 -6.62 -17.92
CA GLY A 370 1.32 -5.90 -18.68
C GLY A 370 0.02 -6.69 -18.80
N GLU A 371 0.12 -8.00 -19.02
CA GLU A 371 -1.03 -8.91 -19.02
C GLU A 371 -1.64 -9.11 -17.64
N LEU A 372 -0.79 -9.27 -16.62
CA LEU A 372 -1.20 -9.46 -15.23
C LEU A 372 -2.02 -8.30 -14.69
N VAL A 373 -1.68 -7.07 -15.09
CA VAL A 373 -2.36 -5.85 -14.63
C VAL A 373 -3.41 -5.34 -15.63
N GLY A 374 -3.65 -6.07 -16.73
CA GLY A 374 -4.67 -5.73 -17.73
C GLY A 374 -4.32 -4.53 -18.61
N LEU A 375 -3.03 -4.23 -18.79
CA LEU A 375 -2.53 -3.26 -19.77
C LEU A 375 -2.33 -3.89 -21.16
N GLN A 376 -2.20 -5.22 -21.21
CA GLN A 376 -2.09 -6.01 -22.44
C GLN A 376 -3.14 -7.13 -22.44
N ARG A 377 -3.39 -7.71 -23.63
CA ARG A 377 -4.24 -8.90 -23.75
C ARG A 377 -3.57 -10.07 -23.06
N ASP A 378 -4.25 -10.63 -22.07
CA ASP A 378 -3.82 -11.81 -21.32
C ASP A 378 -3.74 -13.06 -22.23
N ILE A 379 -2.52 -13.40 -22.64
CA ILE A 379 -2.19 -14.60 -23.44
C ILE A 379 -1.54 -15.69 -22.57
N HIS A 380 -0.90 -15.32 -21.45
CA HIS A 380 -0.37 -16.28 -20.47
C HIS A 380 -1.46 -17.13 -19.83
N LYS A 381 -2.67 -16.60 -19.66
CA LYS A 381 -3.83 -17.27 -19.07
C LYS A 381 -3.49 -17.86 -17.69
N SER A 382 -3.40 -19.18 -17.60
CA SER A 382 -3.11 -19.90 -16.36
C SER A 382 -1.62 -20.22 -16.19
N ALA A 383 -0.77 -19.82 -17.14
CA ALA A 383 0.67 -19.97 -17.01
C ALA A 383 1.20 -19.01 -15.94
N SER A 384 2.02 -19.50 -15.03
CA SER A 384 2.68 -18.67 -14.02
C SER A 384 4.09 -18.32 -14.48
N LEU A 385 4.50 -17.08 -14.27
CA LEU A 385 5.90 -16.70 -14.43
C LEU A 385 6.73 -17.45 -13.39
N GLY A 386 7.71 -18.21 -13.86
CA GLY A 386 8.68 -18.86 -13.03
C GLY A 386 9.88 -17.96 -12.76
N ARG A 387 10.76 -18.48 -11.92
CA ARG A 387 11.95 -17.79 -11.47
C ARG A 387 13.21 -18.56 -11.83
N ILE A 388 14.24 -17.78 -12.14
CA ILE A 388 15.59 -18.26 -12.39
C ILE A 388 16.49 -17.89 -11.20
N GLY A 389 16.91 -18.88 -10.43
CA GLY A 389 17.77 -18.72 -9.26
C GLY A 389 17.08 -18.03 -8.08
N ASN A 390 17.83 -17.20 -7.37
CA ASN A 390 17.38 -16.52 -6.15
C ASN A 390 16.88 -15.09 -6.38
N TYR A 391 16.23 -14.83 -7.51
CA TYR A 391 15.74 -13.47 -7.82
C TYR A 391 14.28 -13.43 -8.24
N ASN A 392 13.51 -12.50 -7.69
CA ASN A 392 12.13 -12.31 -8.15
C ASN A 392 12.14 -11.64 -9.52
N PRO A 393 11.41 -12.18 -10.52
CA PRO A 393 11.40 -11.62 -11.88
C PRO A 393 10.79 -10.22 -11.92
N TYR A 394 9.89 -9.89 -11.00
CA TYR A 394 9.29 -8.57 -10.87
C TYR A 394 9.24 -8.14 -9.41
N LYS A 395 9.10 -6.83 -9.21
CA LYS A 395 9.02 -6.19 -7.89
C LYS A 395 7.96 -5.10 -7.90
N ILE A 396 7.60 -4.63 -6.71
CA ILE A 396 6.78 -3.43 -6.54
C ILE A 396 7.46 -2.27 -7.28
N ASN A 397 6.66 -1.48 -7.97
CA ASN A 397 7.12 -0.23 -8.55
C ASN A 397 7.15 0.84 -7.45
N ALA A 398 8.34 1.30 -7.05
CA ALA A 398 8.47 2.34 -6.03
C ALA A 398 7.79 3.67 -6.42
N SER A 399 7.51 3.88 -7.72
CA SER A 399 6.76 5.02 -8.23
C SER A 399 5.23 4.79 -8.28
N TYR A 400 4.74 3.66 -7.77
CA TYR A 400 3.30 3.33 -7.70
C TYR A 400 2.58 4.13 -6.62
N GLY A 401 2.47 5.44 -6.82
CA GLY A 401 1.74 6.36 -5.94
C GLY A 401 2.33 6.48 -4.54
N ALA A 402 2.80 7.66 -4.16
CA ALA A 402 3.36 7.89 -2.82
C ALA A 402 2.38 7.57 -1.67
N MET A 403 1.07 7.61 -1.94
CA MET A 403 0.03 7.26 -0.96
C MET A 403 -0.22 5.75 -0.83
N LEU A 404 0.20 4.94 -1.81
CA LEU A 404 -0.03 3.50 -1.82
C LEU A 404 1.19 2.73 -1.30
N VAL A 405 2.39 3.28 -1.51
CA VAL A 405 3.64 2.76 -0.95
C VAL A 405 3.82 3.26 0.47
N HIS A 406 3.95 2.35 1.43
CA HIS A 406 4.06 2.67 2.85
C HIS A 406 5.16 1.81 3.49
N ASN A 407 5.70 2.29 4.61
CA ASN A 407 6.68 1.53 5.38
C ASN A 407 5.98 0.41 6.17
N VAL A 408 6.71 -0.68 6.41
CA VAL A 408 6.32 -1.72 7.37
C VAL A 408 7.30 -1.74 8.53
N TYR A 409 6.81 -2.04 9.73
CA TYR A 409 7.53 -1.75 10.97
C TYR A 409 7.66 -2.98 11.87
N ASN A 410 8.71 -2.96 12.68
CA ASN A 410 8.76 -3.68 13.94
C ASN A 410 8.65 -2.66 15.08
N ALA A 411 7.62 -2.79 15.91
CA ALA A 411 7.48 -2.01 17.13
C ALA A 411 8.21 -2.70 18.27
N ILE A 412 9.04 -1.97 19.01
CA ILE A 412 9.74 -2.46 20.20
C ILE A 412 9.55 -1.46 21.36
N PRO A 413 9.74 -1.86 22.63
CA PRO A 413 9.81 -0.87 23.71
C PRO A 413 10.90 0.18 23.46
N VAL A 414 10.61 1.47 23.65
CA VAL A 414 11.57 2.58 23.57
C VAL A 414 12.76 2.32 24.49
N SER A 415 12.52 1.81 25.71
CA SER A 415 13.57 1.46 26.67
C SER A 415 14.53 0.38 26.17
N LYS A 416 14.17 -0.38 25.13
CA LYS A 416 14.98 -1.44 24.52
C LYS A 416 15.77 -0.98 23.30
N THR A 417 15.56 0.23 22.79
CA THR A 417 16.26 0.75 21.60
C THR A 417 17.79 0.82 21.74
N THR A 418 18.30 0.86 22.98
CA THR A 418 19.74 0.89 23.29
C THR A 418 20.25 -0.42 23.90
N GLN A 419 19.39 -1.42 24.12
CA GLN A 419 19.72 -2.65 24.84
C GLN A 419 19.92 -3.82 23.90
N SER A 420 20.89 -4.68 24.22
CA SER A 420 21.09 -5.94 23.51
C SER A 420 20.02 -6.97 23.89
N PRO A 421 19.51 -7.79 22.95
CA PRO A 421 19.84 -7.85 21.52
C PRO A 421 18.97 -6.96 20.62
N TRP A 422 18.01 -6.20 21.17
CA TRP A 422 17.07 -5.38 20.37
C TRP A 422 17.78 -4.39 19.48
N LYS A 423 18.80 -3.72 20.02
CA LYS A 423 19.59 -2.72 19.29
C LYS A 423 20.22 -3.34 18.04
N GLU A 424 20.91 -4.46 18.19
CA GLU A 424 21.61 -5.15 17.10
C GLU A 424 20.62 -5.69 16.07
N VAL A 425 19.46 -6.16 16.51
CA VAL A 425 18.48 -6.79 15.62
C VAL A 425 17.64 -5.79 14.85
N PHE A 426 17.16 -4.72 15.49
CA PHE A 426 16.15 -3.81 14.91
C PHE A 426 16.61 -2.36 14.69
N VAL A 427 17.60 -1.87 15.45
CA VAL A 427 17.84 -0.43 15.56
C VAL A 427 18.98 0.03 14.67
N GLY A 428 18.67 1.00 13.82
CA GLY A 428 19.58 1.65 12.90
C GLY A 428 19.79 0.90 11.58
N PRO A 429 20.41 1.57 10.59
CA PRO A 429 20.61 1.04 9.25
C PRO A 429 21.55 -0.17 9.20
N SER A 430 22.41 -0.34 10.20
CA SER A 430 23.30 -1.50 10.35
C SER A 430 22.69 -2.64 11.16
N SER A 431 21.41 -2.56 11.53
CA SER A 431 20.74 -3.65 12.26
C SER A 431 20.68 -4.92 11.41
N LEU A 432 20.62 -6.06 12.09
CA LEU A 432 20.64 -7.37 11.43
C LEU A 432 19.45 -7.54 10.48
N ILE A 433 18.27 -6.99 10.79
CA ILE A 433 17.12 -7.01 9.88
C ILE A 433 17.38 -6.15 8.63
N CYS A 434 17.92 -4.95 8.80
CA CYS A 434 18.22 -4.05 7.67
C CYS A 434 19.27 -4.63 6.71
N ALA A 435 20.18 -5.46 7.22
CA ALA A 435 21.16 -6.19 6.41
C ALA A 435 20.54 -7.32 5.55
N GLN A 436 19.30 -7.77 5.83
CA GLN A 436 18.64 -8.85 5.09
C GLN A 436 17.86 -8.36 3.87
N THR A 437 18.42 -7.40 3.12
CA THR A 437 17.83 -6.88 1.87
C THR A 437 17.40 -7.99 0.89
N PRO A 438 18.22 -9.04 0.64
CA PRO A 438 17.83 -10.10 -0.28
C PRO A 438 16.57 -10.84 0.19
N THR A 439 16.47 -11.15 1.49
CA THR A 439 15.29 -11.81 2.08
C THR A 439 14.07 -10.90 2.03
N ILE A 440 14.21 -9.60 2.26
CA ILE A 440 13.11 -8.64 2.15
C ILE A 440 12.55 -8.61 0.72
N GLN A 441 13.44 -8.44 -0.27
CA GLN A 441 13.07 -8.43 -1.70
C GLN A 441 12.47 -9.76 -2.14
N TRP A 442 12.97 -10.86 -1.59
CA TRP A 442 12.48 -12.21 -1.86
C TRP A 442 10.99 -12.39 -1.55
N TYR A 443 10.52 -11.77 -0.47
CA TYR A 443 9.10 -11.76 -0.09
C TYR A 443 8.32 -10.61 -0.75
N GLY A 444 8.88 -9.98 -1.79
CA GLY A 444 8.20 -8.98 -2.61
C GLY A 444 8.20 -7.56 -2.04
N PHE A 445 8.74 -7.35 -0.84
CA PHE A 445 8.85 -6.02 -0.24
C PHE A 445 9.94 -5.20 -0.92
N LEU A 446 9.75 -3.88 -0.93
CA LEU A 446 10.80 -2.94 -1.28
C LEU A 446 11.73 -2.74 -0.09
N PRO A 447 13.05 -2.80 -0.28
CA PRO A 447 13.98 -2.29 0.72
C PRO A 447 13.71 -0.82 1.04
N MET A 448 14.11 -0.42 2.25
CA MET A 448 14.15 0.98 2.64
C MET A 448 15.27 1.69 1.88
N ASP A 449 14.97 2.81 1.22
CA ASP A 449 15.97 3.66 0.55
C ASP A 449 16.63 4.63 1.56
N GLY A 450 17.07 4.08 2.71
CA GLY A 450 17.48 4.83 3.89
C GLY A 450 16.44 4.81 5.02
N GLY A 451 16.84 5.20 6.23
CA GLY A 451 15.93 5.21 7.39
C GLY A 451 15.55 3.83 7.96
N CYS A 452 16.09 2.74 7.41
CA CYS A 452 15.87 1.40 7.96
C CYS A 452 16.31 1.34 9.44
N GLY A 453 15.45 0.83 10.32
CA GLY A 453 15.70 0.74 11.75
C GLY A 453 15.78 2.09 12.46
N VAL A 454 15.56 3.21 11.76
CA VAL A 454 15.54 4.54 12.37
C VAL A 454 14.15 4.80 12.89
N GLY A 455 13.97 4.68 14.20
CA GLY A 455 12.70 4.94 14.84
C GLY A 455 12.35 6.43 14.85
N THR A 456 11.07 6.72 14.69
CA THR A 456 10.47 7.94 15.24
C THR A 456 10.12 7.65 16.69
N PRO A 457 10.76 8.29 17.68
CA PRO A 457 10.20 8.33 19.02
C PRO A 457 8.81 8.98 18.89
N GLU A 458 7.77 8.32 19.40
CA GLU A 458 6.38 8.76 19.27
C GLU A 458 6.16 10.17 19.85
N THR A 459 7.06 10.64 20.74
CA THR A 459 7.11 12.03 21.22
C THR A 459 7.28 13.09 20.12
N THR A 460 7.58 12.69 18.88
CA THR A 460 7.79 13.61 17.74
C THR A 460 6.73 13.47 16.65
N LEU A 461 5.82 12.50 16.74
CA LEU A 461 4.77 12.28 15.75
C LEU A 461 3.59 13.23 16.04
N GLN A 462 3.75 14.50 15.65
CA GLN A 462 2.57 15.33 15.39
C GLN A 462 1.80 14.73 14.21
N PRO A 463 0.45 14.85 14.18
CA PRO A 463 -0.35 14.31 13.10
C PRO A 463 0.18 14.84 11.76
N GLN A 464 0.77 13.96 10.95
CA GLN A 464 1.12 14.29 9.58
C GLN A 464 -0.18 14.56 8.83
N ALA A 465 -0.48 15.84 8.61
CA ALA A 465 -1.45 16.24 7.60
C ALA A 465 -0.96 15.66 6.27
N GLY A 466 -1.78 14.82 5.63
CA GLY A 466 -1.46 14.22 4.34
C GLY A 466 -0.94 15.27 3.37
N GLY A 467 0.17 14.95 2.70
CA GLY A 467 0.82 15.85 1.76
C GLY A 467 -0.17 16.37 0.72
N MET A 468 -0.42 17.68 0.76
CA MET A 468 -1.05 18.40 -0.34
C MET A 468 -0.08 18.43 -1.54
N GLY A 469 -0.62 18.22 -2.75
CA GLY A 469 0.14 18.24 -4.00
C GLY A 469 0.81 19.60 -4.30
N PRO A 470 1.66 19.68 -5.34
CA PRO A 470 2.63 20.76 -5.53
C PRO A 470 2.10 22.14 -5.94
N ASP A 471 0.79 22.42 -5.96
CA ASP A 471 0.24 23.68 -6.50
C ASP A 471 -0.30 24.66 -5.44
N THR A 472 0.44 24.92 -4.36
CA THR A 472 0.07 25.99 -3.42
C THR A 472 1.25 26.92 -3.14
N VAL A 473 1.33 28.02 -3.89
CA VAL A 473 2.23 29.14 -3.60
C VAL A 473 1.57 30.03 -2.54
N ILE A 474 1.81 29.71 -1.26
CA ILE A 474 1.56 30.66 -0.17
C ILE A 474 2.74 31.64 -0.14
N ARG A 475 2.50 32.93 -0.39
CA ARG A 475 3.53 33.95 -0.16
C ARG A 475 3.88 34.02 1.33
N PRO A 476 5.17 34.08 1.71
CA PRO A 476 5.56 34.24 3.10
C PRO A 476 5.22 35.66 3.59
N MET A 477 4.56 35.75 4.75
CA MET A 477 4.44 36.99 5.53
C MET A 477 5.79 37.30 6.19
N ALA A 478 6.13 38.59 6.30
CA ALA A 478 7.43 39.01 6.83
C ALA A 478 7.48 38.92 8.37
N SER A 479 8.69 38.67 8.90
CA SER A 479 8.97 38.70 10.33
C SER A 479 8.57 40.05 10.94
N GLY A 480 7.60 40.04 11.88
CA GLY A 480 7.16 41.22 12.62
C GLY A 480 5.70 41.61 12.41
N GLU A 481 4.95 40.92 11.56
CA GLU A 481 3.52 41.16 11.40
C GLU A 481 2.71 40.56 12.57
N SER A 482 1.93 41.39 13.27
CA SER A 482 1.04 40.98 14.35
C SER A 482 -0.42 41.07 13.90
N VAL A 483 -1.20 40.02 14.11
CA VAL A 483 -2.66 40.08 13.98
C VAL A 483 -3.23 40.46 15.35
N THR A 484 -3.74 41.69 15.46
CA THR A 484 -4.45 42.14 16.66
C THR A 484 -5.94 42.12 16.40
N ILE A 485 -6.68 41.32 17.15
CA ILE A 485 -8.15 41.33 17.13
C ILE A 485 -8.61 42.03 18.41
N GLN A 486 -9.26 43.18 18.26
CA GLN A 486 -9.67 44.01 19.38
C GLN A 486 -11.15 44.39 19.24
N HIS A 487 -11.96 44.08 20.26
CA HIS A 487 -13.33 44.56 20.33
C HIS A 487 -13.86 44.64 21.78
N GLY A 488 -14.24 45.83 22.22
CA GLY A 488 -14.65 46.08 23.61
C GLY A 488 -13.54 45.69 24.61
N LYS A 489 -13.88 44.91 25.65
CA LYS A 489 -12.92 44.39 26.63
C LYS A 489 -12.23 43.08 26.22
N CYS A 490 -12.54 42.51 25.05
CA CYS A 490 -11.89 41.29 24.56
C CYS A 490 -10.74 41.65 23.62
N ARG A 491 -9.56 41.13 23.94
CA ARG A 491 -8.34 41.28 23.14
C ARG A 491 -7.74 39.90 22.91
N ILE A 492 -7.54 39.55 21.65
CA ILE A 492 -6.77 38.35 21.25
C ILE A 492 -5.52 38.85 20.53
N THR A 493 -4.37 38.42 21.03
CA THR A 493 -3.07 38.77 20.43
C THR A 493 -2.34 37.46 20.11
N GLY A 494 -2.08 37.22 18.83
CA GLY A 494 -1.26 36.10 18.35
C GLY A 494 0.07 36.60 17.81
N TRP A 495 1.12 35.79 17.95
CA TRP A 495 2.44 36.08 17.41
C TRP A 495 2.78 35.06 16.33
N TYR A 496 3.26 35.54 15.18
CA TYR A 496 3.82 34.70 14.14
C TYR A 496 5.28 34.42 14.47
N THR A 497 5.71 33.16 14.40
CA THR A 497 7.14 32.81 14.49
C THR A 497 7.55 32.08 13.22
N ASN A 498 8.67 32.48 12.63
CA ASN A 498 9.17 31.99 11.34
C ASN A 498 9.44 30.47 11.28
N ALA A 499 9.35 29.74 12.40
CA ALA A 499 9.64 28.32 12.46
C ALA A 499 8.47 27.42 12.05
N SER A 500 7.23 27.93 12.05
CA SER A 500 6.04 27.12 11.75
C SER A 500 5.03 27.98 11.03
N ARG A 501 4.50 27.55 9.88
CA ARG A 501 3.52 28.29 9.06
C ARG A 501 2.12 28.42 9.72
N TYR A 502 2.04 28.53 11.05
CA TYR A 502 0.81 28.46 11.83
C TYR A 502 0.67 29.65 12.76
N VAL A 503 -0.58 30.03 13.07
CA VAL A 503 -0.92 31.00 14.11
C VAL A 503 -1.43 30.22 15.33
N ALA A 504 -0.71 30.31 16.46
CA ALA A 504 -1.19 29.78 17.73
C ALA A 504 -2.03 30.85 18.45
N VAL A 505 -3.23 30.47 18.89
CA VAL A 505 -4.12 31.33 19.68
C VAL A 505 -4.20 30.75 21.09
N GLN A 506 -3.92 31.57 22.11
CA GLN A 506 -3.95 31.15 23.51
C GLN A 506 -5.09 31.84 24.25
N GLY A 507 -6.09 31.05 24.66
CA GLY A 507 -7.13 31.39 25.64
C GLY A 507 -8.26 32.31 25.14
N ILE A 508 -9.50 31.84 25.27
CA ILE A 508 -10.71 32.65 25.14
C ILE A 508 -11.48 32.54 26.46
N VAL A 509 -11.77 33.67 27.13
CA VAL A 509 -12.68 33.72 28.29
C VAL A 509 -13.95 34.45 27.84
N LEU A 510 -15.08 33.75 27.78
CA LEU A 510 -16.37 34.34 27.39
C LEU A 510 -17.26 34.54 28.62
N ALA A 511 -17.54 35.80 28.95
CA ALA A 511 -18.59 36.18 29.89
C ALA A 511 -19.80 36.73 29.10
N GLY A 512 -20.73 35.85 28.72
CA GLY A 512 -22.15 36.16 28.57
C GLY A 512 -22.61 37.20 27.54
N GLN A 513 -21.83 37.58 26.51
CA GLN A 513 -22.32 38.51 25.47
C GLN A 513 -22.07 38.01 24.03
N ARG A 514 -22.92 38.49 23.10
CA ARG A 514 -22.92 38.14 21.67
C ARG A 514 -21.67 38.71 20.98
N CYS A 515 -20.84 37.83 20.43
CA CYS A 515 -19.63 38.22 19.69
C CYS A 515 -19.89 38.34 18.19
N TRP A 516 -19.15 39.24 17.55
CA TRP A 516 -19.04 39.36 16.10
C TRP A 516 -17.58 39.10 15.73
N ILE A 517 -17.35 38.44 14.60
CA ILE A 517 -16.00 38.24 14.07
C ILE A 517 -15.85 39.15 12.86
N ARG A 518 -14.82 40.01 12.92
CA ARG A 518 -14.38 40.81 11.78
C ARG A 518 -12.97 40.38 11.44
N VAL A 519 -12.77 39.93 10.20
CA VAL A 519 -11.44 39.62 9.65
C VAL A 519 -11.15 40.69 8.61
N SER A 520 -10.01 41.37 8.75
CA SER A 520 -9.55 42.38 7.81
C SER A 520 -8.28 41.86 7.15
N LEU A 521 -8.35 41.65 5.83
CA LEU A 521 -7.22 41.26 4.99
C LEU A 521 -7.09 42.31 3.90
N SER A 522 -5.92 42.97 3.84
CA SER A 522 -5.60 43.95 2.80
C SER A 522 -6.65 45.06 2.60
N GLY A 523 -7.31 45.51 3.68
CA GLY A 523 -8.26 46.63 3.66
C GLY A 523 -9.72 46.26 3.33
N ILE A 524 -10.05 44.98 3.11
CA ILE A 524 -11.43 44.52 2.92
C ILE A 524 -11.95 43.93 4.23
N ASN A 525 -13.15 44.35 4.65
CA ASN A 525 -13.79 43.91 5.89
C ASN A 525 -14.93 42.94 5.61
N TYR A 526 -14.87 41.76 6.23
CA TYR A 526 -15.99 40.81 6.27
C TYR A 526 -16.55 40.74 7.69
N GLU A 527 -17.87 40.75 7.80
CA GLU A 527 -18.57 40.78 9.09
C GLU A 527 -19.69 39.73 9.11
N HIS A 528 -19.70 38.86 10.12
CA HIS A 528 -20.71 37.81 10.24
C HIS A 528 -21.26 37.69 11.66
N ARG A 529 -22.54 37.34 11.75
CA ARG A 529 -23.30 37.25 13.01
C ARG A 529 -23.51 35.79 13.39
N ILE A 530 -23.10 35.40 14.58
CA ILE A 530 -23.35 34.04 15.10
C ILE A 530 -24.65 34.05 15.93
N PRO A 531 -25.66 33.21 15.63
CA PRO A 531 -26.83 33.09 16.46
C PRO A 531 -26.62 32.07 17.61
N TRP A 532 -26.57 32.63 18.82
CA TRP A 532 -26.87 32.01 20.14
C TRP A 532 -25.88 30.96 20.66
N ALA A 533 -25.83 30.84 21.99
CA ALA A 533 -24.74 30.23 22.75
C ALA A 533 -24.61 28.71 22.52
N PHE A 534 -23.38 28.25 22.28
CA PHE A 534 -22.98 26.85 22.30
C PHE A 534 -21.74 26.69 23.18
N ASP A 535 -21.72 25.61 23.96
CA ASP A 535 -20.55 25.11 24.68
C ASP A 535 -19.88 24.06 23.76
N MET A 536 -18.58 24.19 23.48
CA MET A 536 -17.89 23.36 22.48
C MET A 536 -17.36 22.08 23.13
N GLN A 537 -17.87 20.92 22.75
CA GLN A 537 -17.25 19.61 23.05
C GLN A 537 -17.05 18.71 21.83
N TYR A 538 -17.29 19.18 20.59
CA TYR A 538 -17.01 18.39 19.38
C TYR A 538 -16.50 19.25 18.22
N TRP A 539 -15.61 18.66 17.42
CA TRP A 539 -15.09 19.23 16.18
C TRP A 539 -16.05 18.94 15.02
N TYR A 540 -16.43 19.98 14.26
CA TYR A 540 -17.15 19.83 12.99
C TYR A 540 -16.40 20.56 11.88
N TYR A 541 -16.25 19.89 10.73
CA TYR A 541 -15.79 20.54 9.50
C TYR A 541 -16.98 21.19 8.79
N ALA A 542 -16.83 22.44 8.38
CA ALA A 542 -17.77 23.12 7.50
C ALA A 542 -17.10 23.38 6.15
N SER A 543 -17.83 23.14 5.07
CA SER A 543 -17.37 23.37 3.70
C SER A 543 -18.28 24.36 3.00
N TRP A 544 -17.69 25.26 2.21
CA TRP A 544 -18.40 26.21 1.36
C TRP A 544 -18.66 25.58 -0.01
N LEU A 545 -19.88 25.72 -0.52
CA LEU A 545 -20.25 25.28 -1.87
C LEU A 545 -20.50 26.51 -2.75
N PRO A 546 -19.79 26.66 -3.89
CA PRO A 546 -20.08 27.73 -4.84
C PRO A 546 -21.38 27.45 -5.58
N ILE A 547 -22.26 28.45 -5.64
CA ILE A 547 -23.42 28.45 -6.53
C ILE A 547 -23.13 29.44 -7.66
N PRO A 548 -23.03 28.99 -8.94
CA PRO A 548 -22.83 29.90 -10.06
C PRO A 548 -24.05 30.79 -10.25
N THR A 549 -23.83 32.09 -10.38
CA THR A 549 -24.89 33.03 -10.80
C THR A 549 -24.82 33.30 -12.32
N PRO A 550 -25.90 33.79 -12.93
CA PRO A 550 -26.00 33.97 -14.39
C PRO A 550 -24.98 34.96 -14.99
N ASP A 551 -24.36 35.80 -14.18
CA ASP A 551 -23.33 36.76 -14.59
C ASP A 551 -21.90 36.21 -14.49
N GLY A 552 -21.75 34.92 -14.12
CA GLY A 552 -20.45 34.27 -13.98
C GLY A 552 -19.75 34.55 -12.64
N SER A 553 -20.41 35.20 -11.68
CA SER A 553 -19.93 35.27 -10.30
C SER A 553 -20.36 34.04 -9.48
N HIS A 554 -19.78 33.85 -8.30
CA HIS A 554 -20.11 32.76 -7.40
C HIS A 554 -20.70 33.31 -6.10
N ASP A 555 -21.91 32.86 -5.75
CA ASP A 555 -22.54 33.11 -4.45
C ASP A 555 -22.23 31.91 -3.54
N TYR A 556 -21.68 32.16 -2.35
CA TYR A 556 -21.26 31.11 -1.43
C TYR A 556 -22.22 31.02 -0.25
N ARG A 557 -22.86 29.86 -0.08
CA ARG A 557 -23.79 29.63 1.03
C ARG A 557 -23.26 28.58 1.99
N PHE A 558 -23.44 28.88 3.27
CA PHE A 558 -23.06 28.03 4.38
C PHE A 558 -24.20 27.05 4.70
N PHE A 559 -23.92 25.74 4.74
CA PHE A 559 -24.91 24.72 5.09
C PHE A 559 -24.49 23.96 6.36
N TRP A 560 -25.47 23.67 7.22
CA TRP A 560 -25.32 22.85 8.41
C TRP A 560 -26.38 21.74 8.43
N PRO A 561 -26.04 20.47 8.73
CA PRO A 561 -27.04 19.43 8.92
C PRO A 561 -27.67 19.57 10.31
N SER A 562 -29.00 19.53 10.39
CA SER A 562 -29.75 19.63 11.65
C SER A 562 -29.79 18.28 12.37
N LEU A 563 -29.42 18.24 13.66
CA LEU A 563 -29.65 17.11 14.57
C LEU A 563 -30.67 17.53 15.63
N GLN A 564 -31.73 16.73 15.79
CA GLN A 564 -32.76 16.91 16.82
C GLN A 564 -32.31 16.35 18.18
N GLY A 565 -32.43 17.19 19.22
CA GLY A 565 -32.93 16.84 20.55
C GLY A 565 -32.16 15.86 21.44
N GLY A 566 -31.35 16.39 22.36
CA GLY A 566 -30.91 15.68 23.57
C GLY A 566 -30.28 16.62 24.60
N THR A 567 -30.77 16.55 25.86
CA THR A 567 -30.29 17.37 26.98
C THR A 567 -29.16 16.64 27.72
N TYR A 568 -28.03 17.29 27.96
CA TYR A 568 -26.92 16.76 28.78
C TYR A 568 -26.58 17.72 29.93
N THR A 569 -26.24 17.17 31.10
CA THR A 569 -25.82 17.93 32.30
C THR A 569 -24.31 17.75 32.52
N LEU A 570 -23.58 18.86 32.63
CA LEU A 570 -22.12 18.88 32.85
C LEU A 570 -21.77 19.00 34.35
N LYS A 571 -20.77 18.24 34.78
CA LYS A 571 -20.00 18.46 36.03
C LYS A 571 -18.67 19.12 35.67
N THR A 572 -18.32 20.18 36.38
CA THR A 572 -17.12 20.99 36.14
C THR A 572 -15.85 20.36 36.72
N GLY A 573 -14.82 20.27 35.87
CA GLY A 573 -13.43 19.97 36.23
C GLY A 573 -12.51 20.65 35.22
N ASN A 574 -11.45 21.30 35.72
CA ASN A 574 -10.57 22.18 34.95
C ASN A 574 -9.89 21.45 33.77
N MET A 575 -10.19 21.85 32.53
CA MET A 575 -9.37 21.58 31.35
C MET A 575 -9.12 22.89 30.60
N VAL A 576 -7.90 23.05 30.08
CA VAL A 576 -7.52 24.12 29.16
C VAL A 576 -7.68 23.56 27.75
N ASP A 577 -8.63 24.09 26.98
CA ASP A 577 -8.86 23.69 25.60
C ASP A 577 -8.00 24.49 24.62
N TYR A 578 -7.48 23.81 23.59
CA TYR A 578 -6.86 24.41 22.42
C TYR A 578 -7.73 24.15 21.19
N ALA A 579 -7.93 25.15 20.35
CA ALA A 579 -8.58 25.01 19.04
C ALA A 579 -7.56 25.30 17.92
N ILE A 580 -7.56 24.48 16.89
CA ILE A 580 -6.74 24.63 15.67
C ILE A 580 -7.72 24.89 14.53
N PHE A 581 -7.62 26.03 13.86
CA PHE A 581 -8.45 26.32 12.68
C PHE A 581 -7.66 26.02 11.41
N GLN A 582 -8.24 25.22 10.52
CA GLN A 582 -7.69 24.97 9.18
C GLN A 582 -8.60 25.68 8.16
N VAL A 583 -8.06 26.66 7.44
CA VAL A 583 -8.76 27.33 6.33
C VAL A 583 -8.31 26.65 5.04
N THR A 584 -9.26 26.06 4.32
CA THR A 584 -9.05 25.53 2.97
C THR A 584 -9.90 26.32 1.97
N ASP A 585 -9.26 26.65 0.85
CA ASP A 585 -9.74 27.43 -0.30
C ASP A 585 -10.05 28.91 -0.07
N LEU A 586 -9.12 29.75 -0.54
CA LEU A 586 -9.34 31.15 -0.85
C LEU A 586 -8.71 31.37 -2.23
N ASP A 587 -9.53 31.29 -3.26
CA ASP A 587 -9.10 31.48 -4.64
C ASP A 587 -8.87 32.99 -4.85
N VAL A 588 -7.61 33.40 -4.99
CA VAL A 588 -7.23 34.80 -5.24
C VAL A 588 -6.65 34.90 -6.64
N GLN A 589 -7.48 35.31 -7.59
CA GLN A 589 -7.05 35.71 -8.93
C GLN A 589 -6.42 37.11 -8.88
N PRO A 590 -5.18 37.35 -9.36
CA PRO A 590 -4.60 38.68 -9.42
C PRO A 590 -5.06 39.41 -10.69
N TYR A 591 -5.95 40.39 -10.55
CA TYR A 591 -6.18 41.40 -11.59
C TYR A 591 -5.13 42.51 -11.45
N GLY A 592 -4.22 42.58 -12.42
CA GLY A 592 -3.29 43.69 -12.59
C GLY A 592 -3.99 44.91 -13.20
N TYR A 593 -4.13 45.98 -12.43
CA TYR A 593 -4.40 47.32 -12.95
C TYR A 593 -3.06 48.00 -13.29
N THR A 594 -2.81 48.27 -14.58
CA THR A 594 -1.82 49.27 -15.00
C THR A 594 -2.54 50.56 -15.38
N ALA A 595 -2.21 51.63 -14.67
CA ALA A 595 -2.65 52.98 -14.97
C ALA A 595 -1.70 53.66 -15.98
N GLY A 596 -2.28 54.16 -17.07
CA GLY A 596 -1.98 55.47 -17.66
C GLY A 596 -0.78 55.65 -18.61
N ALA A 597 -1.06 55.89 -19.89
CA ALA A 597 -0.53 57.05 -20.64
C ALA A 597 -1.37 57.38 -21.89
N SER A 598 -1.39 58.67 -22.21
CA SER A 598 -2.26 59.49 -23.09
C SER A 598 -2.29 59.27 -24.61
N TRP A 599 -3.50 59.45 -25.16
CA TRP A 599 -3.97 60.13 -26.39
C TRP A 599 -3.09 60.34 -27.65
N GLY A 600 -3.66 59.95 -28.80
CA GLY A 600 -3.46 60.51 -30.14
C GLY A 600 -4.42 59.88 -31.18
N PRO A 601 -5.14 60.64 -32.05
CA PRO A 601 -6.31 60.15 -32.79
C PRO A 601 -6.01 59.75 -34.25
N GLY A 602 -6.73 58.75 -34.77
CA GLY A 602 -6.84 58.58 -36.23
C GLY A 602 -7.23 57.20 -36.75
N ASN A 603 -8.38 57.17 -37.44
CA ASN A 603 -8.89 56.22 -38.43
C ASN A 603 -9.62 54.92 -38.02
N PRO A 604 -10.82 54.67 -38.60
CA PRO A 604 -11.61 53.46 -38.41
C PRO A 604 -11.33 52.42 -39.50
N GLY A 605 -11.29 51.14 -39.15
CA GLY A 605 -11.35 50.07 -40.15
C GLY A 605 -10.81 48.74 -39.68
N MET A 606 -11.57 47.68 -40.02
CA MET A 606 -11.20 46.27 -40.05
C MET A 606 -11.42 45.45 -38.78
N ALA A 607 -12.59 44.80 -38.74
CA ALA A 607 -12.76 43.48 -38.16
C ALA A 607 -12.08 42.41 -39.04
N PRO A 608 -11.60 41.32 -38.44
CA PRO A 608 -11.79 39.98 -39.01
C PRO A 608 -12.31 39.02 -37.92
N ALA A 609 -13.37 38.24 -38.12
CA ALA A 609 -13.52 37.13 -39.05
C ALA A 609 -12.57 35.94 -38.76
N ASN A 610 -13.17 34.87 -38.23
CA ASN A 610 -12.97 33.46 -38.60
C ASN A 610 -11.88 32.65 -37.84
N TRP A 611 -12.33 31.92 -36.82
CA TRP A 611 -11.68 30.73 -36.25
C TRP A 611 -12.42 29.48 -36.73
N CYS A 612 -12.00 28.92 -37.86
CA CYS A 612 -12.34 27.56 -38.30
C CYS A 612 -11.33 27.14 -39.39
N ASP A 613 -10.05 27.09 -39.04
CA ASP A 613 -9.03 26.49 -39.90
C ASP A 613 -7.94 25.87 -39.04
N ARG A 614 -8.17 24.62 -38.66
CA ARG A 614 -7.18 23.56 -38.42
C ARG A 614 -7.99 22.36 -37.95
N TRP A 615 -8.02 21.31 -38.75
CA TRP A 615 -7.93 19.88 -38.40
C TRP A 615 -8.43 19.08 -39.60
N ASN A 616 -7.50 18.74 -40.50
CA ASN A 616 -7.68 17.70 -41.51
C ASN A 616 -7.37 16.34 -40.87
N ALA A 617 -8.41 15.57 -40.54
CA ALA A 617 -8.34 14.13 -40.37
C ALA A 617 -9.64 13.49 -40.89
N PRO A 618 -9.60 12.30 -41.53
CA PRO A 618 -10.75 11.71 -42.19
C PRO A 618 -11.69 11.07 -41.17
N GLY A 619 -12.94 11.54 -41.08
CA GLY A 619 -13.99 10.90 -40.26
C GLY A 619 -15.02 11.79 -39.55
N ALA A 620 -15.20 13.06 -39.92
CA ALA A 620 -16.22 13.90 -39.29
C ALA A 620 -17.62 13.72 -39.94
N PRO A 621 -18.71 13.55 -39.14
CA PRO A 621 -20.09 13.47 -39.64
C PRO A 621 -20.64 14.84 -40.09
N PRO A 622 -21.62 14.90 -41.00
CA PRO A 622 -22.09 16.13 -41.62
C PRO A 622 -23.03 16.91 -40.67
N GLY A 623 -22.73 18.19 -40.38
CA GLY A 623 -23.61 18.98 -39.51
C GLY A 623 -23.33 20.47 -39.30
N CYS A 624 -22.36 21.09 -39.98
CA CYS A 624 -22.21 22.55 -39.95
C CYS A 624 -23.01 23.20 -41.07
N THR A 625 -24.32 23.38 -40.87
CA THR A 625 -25.14 24.32 -41.65
C THR A 625 -25.81 25.26 -40.67
N GLY A 626 -25.39 26.52 -40.68
CA GLY A 626 -26.00 27.58 -39.89
C GLY A 626 -27.24 28.16 -40.58
N THR A 627 -28.21 28.49 -39.75
CA THR A 627 -29.00 29.74 -39.76
C THR A 627 -29.09 30.21 -38.32
#